data_AF-A0A133ZHX8-F1
#
_entry.id   AF-A0A133ZHX8-F1
#
_cell.length_a   1.000
_cell.length_b   1.000
_cell.length_c   1.000
_cell.angle_alpha   90.00
_cell.angle_beta   90.00
_cell.angle_gamma   90.00
#
_symmetry.space_group_name_H-M   'P 1'
#
loop_
_entity.id
_entity.type
_entity.pdbx_description
1 polymer ?
#
loop_
_entity_poly.entity_id
_entity_poly.type
_entity_poly.pdbx_seq_one_letter_code
_entity_poly.pdbx_strand_id
1 'polypeptide(L)'
;RLDDARATLEKILDLDGLSSDSEDEINDRIKNLDFLVAISKLPGEYDEPTALELSNTGLNDIYYSIDTKDSRLVATDMKYTTTILLDEDGSYIVKAYTVDSSGNKHDSTEVKYTIKLSKEHVEKDSWESIGNIYRYRGKDGKIVTGWQQIDGSWYYFKENGDMATGVADINGVKYCFDEDGVMLTGWQQIDGKWYYFGDDGAAKSGSQSIDGKQYYFGDDGAMLIGWQQIDGKWYYILDSGELSTGWQQIDGKWYYFASNGEMKTDQYIDGY
;
A
#
# COMPACT_ATOMS: atom_id res chain seq x y z
N ARG A 1 -23.73 13.04 -10.52
CA ARG A 1 -22.63 12.14 -10.09
C ARG A 1 -22.41 11.11 -11.19
N LEU A 2 -21.29 10.38 -11.22
CA LEU A 2 -21.03 9.40 -12.29
C LEU A 2 -22.12 8.30 -12.34
N ASP A 3 -22.60 7.85 -11.18
CA ASP A 3 -23.70 6.88 -11.09
C ASP A 3 -25.00 7.39 -11.72
N ASP A 4 -25.34 8.67 -11.51
CA ASP A 4 -26.54 9.26 -12.12
C ASP A 4 -26.42 9.32 -13.65
N ALA A 5 -25.21 9.59 -14.16
CA ALA A 5 -24.94 9.63 -15.58
C ALA A 5 -25.08 8.22 -16.20
N ARG A 6 -24.52 7.20 -15.55
CA ARG A 6 -24.67 5.80 -15.96
C ARG A 6 -26.14 5.38 -15.97
N ALA A 7 -26.84 5.59 -14.86
CA ALA A 7 -28.26 5.23 -14.74
C ALA A 7 -29.13 5.97 -15.77
N THR A 8 -28.74 7.18 -16.17
CA THR A 8 -29.42 7.92 -17.24
C THR A 8 -29.17 7.28 -18.61
N LEU A 9 -27.93 6.91 -18.92
CA LEU A 9 -27.59 6.25 -20.19
C LEU A 9 -28.22 4.86 -20.31
N GLU A 10 -28.23 4.08 -19.23
CA GLU A 10 -28.88 2.76 -19.17
C GLU A 10 -30.39 2.88 -19.42
N LYS A 11 -31.06 3.88 -18.82
CA LYS A 11 -32.48 4.15 -19.12
C LYS A 11 -32.72 4.57 -20.57
N ILE A 12 -31.76 5.22 -21.22
CA ILE A 12 -31.87 5.58 -22.63
C ILE A 12 -31.79 4.31 -23.49
N LEU A 13 -30.91 3.36 -23.16
CA LEU A 13 -30.81 2.07 -23.87
C LEU A 13 -32.11 1.26 -23.85
N ASP A 14 -32.93 1.41 -22.80
CA ASP A 14 -34.22 0.74 -22.69
C ASP A 14 -35.34 1.38 -23.54
N LEU A 15 -35.08 2.47 -24.27
CA LEU A 15 -36.08 3.14 -25.09
C LEU A 15 -36.32 2.42 -26.43
N ASP A 16 -37.59 2.24 -26.77
CA ASP A 16 -38.00 1.69 -28.08
C ASP A 16 -37.57 2.62 -29.23
N GLY A 17 -37.06 2.03 -30.32
CA GLY A 17 -36.79 2.72 -31.57
C GLY A 17 -35.40 3.36 -31.68
N LEU A 18 -34.46 3.00 -30.81
CA LEU A 18 -33.04 3.31 -30.99
C LEU A 18 -32.48 2.63 -32.26
N SER A 19 -31.57 3.31 -32.94
CA SER A 19 -30.77 2.69 -34.00
C SER A 19 -29.60 1.91 -33.40
N SER A 20 -29.12 0.89 -34.11
CA SER A 20 -27.91 0.15 -33.73
C SER A 20 -26.73 1.07 -33.45
N ASP A 21 -26.52 2.09 -34.31
CA ASP A 21 -25.42 3.04 -34.15
C ASP A 21 -25.54 3.87 -32.86
N SER A 22 -26.79 4.19 -32.44
CA SER A 22 -27.03 4.91 -31.19
C SER A 22 -26.81 4.02 -29.97
N GLU A 23 -27.23 2.76 -30.04
CA GLU A 23 -26.99 1.76 -29.00
C GLU A 23 -25.48 1.54 -28.79
N ASP A 24 -24.73 1.36 -29.88
CA ASP A 24 -23.27 1.22 -29.84
C ASP A 24 -22.61 2.46 -29.20
N GLU A 25 -23.02 3.68 -29.60
CA GLU A 25 -22.50 4.92 -29.01
C GLU A 25 -22.81 5.03 -27.51
N ILE A 26 -24.03 4.69 -27.09
CA ILE A 26 -24.41 4.74 -25.68
C ILE A 26 -23.65 3.69 -24.86
N ASN A 27 -23.49 2.48 -25.38
CA ASN A 27 -22.70 1.43 -24.75
C ASN A 27 -21.23 1.84 -24.58
N ASP A 28 -20.64 2.45 -25.61
CA ASP A 28 -19.28 2.99 -25.53
C ASP A 28 -19.18 4.10 -24.48
N ARG A 29 -20.17 5.00 -24.40
CA ARG A 29 -20.22 6.04 -23.36
C ARG A 29 -20.32 5.44 -21.96
N ILE A 30 -21.18 4.45 -21.74
CA ILE A 30 -21.31 3.76 -20.45
C ILE A 30 -19.99 3.12 -20.06
N LYS A 31 -19.33 2.42 -20.99
CA LYS A 31 -18.01 1.83 -20.78
C LYS A 31 -16.96 2.89 -20.43
N ASN A 32 -16.99 4.04 -21.10
CA ASN A 32 -16.06 5.13 -20.83
C ASN A 32 -16.26 5.78 -19.45
N LEU A 33 -17.46 5.68 -18.84
CA LEU A 33 -17.67 6.16 -17.47
C LEU A 33 -16.86 5.40 -16.43
N ASP A 34 -16.48 4.14 -16.69
CA ASP A 34 -15.64 3.33 -15.77
C ASP A 34 -14.22 3.88 -15.59
N PHE A 35 -13.79 4.73 -16.52
CA PHE A 35 -12.46 5.34 -16.52
C PHE A 35 -12.44 6.77 -15.96
N LEU A 36 -13.61 7.34 -15.65
CA LEU A 36 -13.68 8.69 -15.09
C LEU A 36 -13.45 8.67 -13.58
N VAL A 37 -12.70 9.67 -13.11
CA VAL A 37 -12.52 9.94 -11.68
C VAL A 37 -13.36 11.14 -11.29
N ALA A 38 -14.25 10.95 -10.32
CA ALA A 38 -14.94 12.04 -9.64
C ALA A 38 -14.14 12.49 -8.42
N ILE A 39 -14.06 13.81 -8.23
CA ILE A 39 -13.45 14.44 -7.06
C ILE A 39 -14.57 15.08 -6.25
N SER A 40 -14.65 14.74 -4.96
CA SER A 40 -15.77 15.11 -4.07
C SER A 40 -15.96 16.61 -3.84
N LYS A 41 -14.94 17.43 -4.10
CA LYS A 41 -14.98 18.90 -3.95
C LYS A 41 -14.80 19.59 -5.29
N LEU A 42 -15.61 20.61 -5.52
CA LEU A 42 -15.51 21.45 -6.72
C LEU A 42 -14.21 22.26 -6.72
N PRO A 43 -13.57 22.49 -7.87
CA PRO A 43 -12.42 23.38 -7.94
C PRO A 43 -12.80 24.79 -7.49
N GLY A 44 -11.90 25.46 -6.78
CA GLY A 44 -12.18 26.79 -6.25
C GLY A 44 -11.27 27.20 -5.10
N GLU A 45 -11.72 28.22 -4.39
CA GLU A 45 -11.05 28.72 -3.20
C GLU A 45 -11.72 28.18 -1.93
N TYR A 46 -10.90 27.81 -0.95
CA TYR A 46 -11.31 27.32 0.36
C TYR A 46 -10.53 28.06 1.44
N ASP A 47 -11.18 28.39 2.55
CA ASP A 47 -10.62 29.09 3.71
C ASP A 47 -10.32 28.16 4.89
N GLU A 48 -10.53 26.86 4.71
CA GLU A 48 -10.24 25.79 5.66
C GLU A 48 -9.50 24.64 4.96
N PRO A 49 -8.78 23.78 5.71
CA PRO A 49 -8.18 22.59 5.13
C PRO A 49 -9.24 21.73 4.44
N THR A 50 -8.93 21.26 3.24
CA THR A 50 -9.88 20.60 2.37
C THR A 50 -9.44 19.18 2.09
N ALA A 51 -10.25 18.22 2.52
CA ALA A 51 -10.07 16.81 2.23
C ALA A 51 -10.82 16.45 0.93
N LEU A 52 -10.13 15.79 -0.01
CA LEU A 52 -10.66 15.34 -1.28
C LEU A 52 -10.79 13.82 -1.28
N GLU A 53 -12.03 13.34 -1.37
CA GLU A 53 -12.35 11.97 -1.74
C GLU A 53 -12.33 11.80 -3.26
N LEU A 54 -11.67 10.75 -3.75
CA LEU A 54 -11.71 10.31 -5.15
C LEU A 54 -12.58 9.06 -5.29
N SER A 55 -13.32 8.97 -6.38
CA SER A 55 -14.18 7.81 -6.66
C SER A 55 -14.35 7.59 -8.15
N ASN A 56 -14.55 6.34 -8.56
CA ASN A 56 -14.98 5.92 -9.89
C ASN A 56 -16.15 4.93 -9.75
N THR A 57 -16.78 4.56 -10.87
CA THR A 57 -17.88 3.58 -10.89
C THR A 57 -17.42 2.16 -11.20
N GLY A 58 -16.18 2.02 -11.69
CA GLY A 58 -15.60 0.73 -12.08
C GLY A 58 -14.71 0.12 -11.00
N LEU A 59 -14.11 -1.02 -11.33
CA LEU A 59 -13.13 -1.72 -10.47
C LEU A 59 -11.69 -1.25 -10.71
N ASN A 60 -11.50 -0.19 -11.50
CA ASN A 60 -10.19 0.34 -11.84
C ASN A 60 -9.56 1.02 -10.62
N ASP A 61 -8.25 0.87 -10.47
CA ASP A 61 -7.50 1.61 -9.45
C ASP A 61 -7.51 3.10 -9.79
N ILE A 62 -7.57 3.97 -8.79
CA ILE A 62 -7.42 5.42 -8.96
C ILE A 62 -6.00 5.81 -8.58
N TYR A 63 -5.38 6.65 -9.40
CA TYR A 63 -4.09 7.27 -9.13
C TYR A 63 -4.23 8.78 -9.19
N TYR A 64 -3.36 9.49 -8.48
CA TYR A 64 -3.36 10.94 -8.47
C TYR A 64 -1.96 11.52 -8.38
N SER A 65 -1.84 12.80 -8.72
CA SER A 65 -0.67 13.62 -8.50
C SER A 65 -1.08 14.96 -7.92
N ILE A 66 -0.26 15.49 -7.03
CA ILE A 66 -0.43 16.81 -6.43
C ILE A 66 0.80 17.62 -6.77
N ASP A 67 0.58 18.80 -7.35
CA ASP A 67 1.63 19.79 -7.56
C ASP A 67 1.22 21.10 -6.88
N THR A 68 2.05 21.55 -5.96
CA THR A 68 1.93 22.88 -5.35
C THR A 68 2.77 23.85 -6.17
N LYS A 69 2.25 25.04 -6.45
CA LYS A 69 2.91 26.03 -7.34
C LYS A 69 4.34 26.42 -6.89
N ASP A 70 4.69 26.21 -5.63
CA ASP A 70 5.99 26.46 -5.02
C ASP A 70 6.76 25.18 -4.66
N SER A 71 6.29 24.01 -5.11
CA SER A 71 6.86 22.69 -4.87
C SER A 71 7.11 22.37 -3.40
N ARG A 72 6.29 22.93 -2.50
CA ARG A 72 6.31 22.56 -1.07
C ARG A 72 5.87 21.13 -0.84
N LEU A 73 4.91 20.68 -1.64
CA LEU A 73 4.46 19.30 -1.71
C LEU A 73 4.32 18.89 -3.17
N VAL A 74 4.98 17.80 -3.52
CA VAL A 74 4.87 17.18 -4.84
C VAL A 74 4.69 15.68 -4.61
N ALA A 75 3.55 15.17 -5.06
CA ALA A 75 3.23 13.75 -5.05
C ALA A 75 2.96 13.33 -6.49
N THR A 76 3.61 12.26 -6.96
CA THR A 76 3.51 11.84 -8.37
C THR A 76 2.99 10.42 -8.47
N ASP A 77 2.01 10.19 -9.35
CA ASP A 77 1.46 8.87 -9.65
C ASP A 77 1.16 8.02 -8.39
N MET A 78 0.61 8.64 -7.35
CA MET A 78 0.26 7.97 -6.10
C MET A 78 -1.03 7.18 -6.26
N LYS A 79 -1.04 5.90 -5.90
CA LYS A 79 -2.26 5.11 -5.81
C LYS A 79 -3.17 5.68 -4.71
N TYR A 80 -4.43 5.92 -5.03
CA TYR A 80 -5.42 6.41 -4.10
C TYR A 80 -5.90 5.29 -3.17
N THR A 81 -5.59 5.41 -1.89
CA THR A 81 -6.00 4.45 -0.85
C THR A 81 -6.69 5.14 0.33
N THR A 82 -6.54 6.45 0.45
CA THR A 82 -7.12 7.29 1.50
C THR A 82 -7.29 8.71 0.97
N THR A 83 -8.08 9.50 1.68
CA THR A 83 -8.43 10.88 1.35
C THR A 83 -7.18 11.74 1.11
N ILE A 84 -7.25 12.65 0.13
CA ILE A 84 -6.18 13.61 -0.14
C ILE A 84 -6.40 14.88 0.67
N LEU A 85 -5.42 15.28 1.48
CA LEU A 85 -5.52 16.46 2.32
C LEU A 85 -4.79 17.67 1.71
N LEU A 86 -5.54 18.77 1.50
CA LEU A 86 -5.05 20.09 1.11
C LEU A 86 -5.15 21.04 2.30
N ASP A 87 -4.05 21.26 3.00
CA ASP A 87 -4.00 21.84 4.35
C ASP A 87 -2.96 22.96 4.50
N GLU A 88 -2.35 23.43 3.42
CA GLU A 88 -1.48 24.59 3.44
C GLU A 88 -2.00 25.69 2.55
N ASP A 89 -1.76 26.94 2.95
CA ASP A 89 -2.04 28.10 2.09
C ASP A 89 -1.35 27.94 0.75
N GLY A 90 -2.06 28.01 -0.37
CA GLY A 90 -1.43 27.86 -1.68
C GLY A 90 -2.36 27.39 -2.78
N SER A 91 -1.81 27.32 -3.99
CA SER A 91 -2.49 26.73 -5.14
C SER A 91 -2.03 25.29 -5.33
N TYR A 92 -3.00 24.39 -5.44
CA TYR A 92 -2.81 22.97 -5.71
C TYR A 92 -3.36 22.65 -7.09
N ILE A 93 -2.61 21.86 -7.84
CA ILE A 93 -3.10 21.17 -9.03
C ILE A 93 -3.21 19.70 -8.65
N VAL A 94 -4.42 19.16 -8.69
CA VAL A 94 -4.67 17.74 -8.47
C VAL A 94 -5.05 17.12 -9.80
N LYS A 95 -4.25 16.15 -10.23
CA LYS A 95 -4.54 15.32 -11.41
C LYS A 95 -4.93 13.95 -10.90
N ALA A 96 -6.03 13.39 -11.37
CA ALA A 96 -6.45 12.04 -11.01
C ALA A 96 -6.89 11.27 -12.24
N TYR A 97 -6.55 10.00 -12.32
CA TYR A 97 -6.84 9.13 -13.45
C TYR A 97 -7.05 7.69 -12.98
N THR A 98 -7.70 6.86 -13.79
CA THR A 98 -7.83 5.43 -13.48
C THR A 98 -6.77 4.60 -14.19
N VAL A 99 -6.39 3.48 -13.57
CA VAL A 99 -5.54 2.44 -14.16
C VAL A 99 -6.32 1.13 -14.20
N ASP A 100 -6.40 0.53 -15.38
CA ASP A 100 -7.07 -0.76 -15.54
C ASP A 100 -6.24 -1.94 -15.05
N SER A 101 -6.84 -3.14 -15.02
CA SER A 101 -6.17 -4.37 -14.58
C SER A 101 -4.97 -4.80 -15.44
N SER A 102 -4.80 -4.20 -16.62
CA SER A 102 -3.64 -4.45 -17.49
C SER A 102 -2.53 -3.41 -17.29
N GLY A 103 -2.75 -2.44 -16.40
CA GLY A 103 -1.82 -1.35 -16.12
C GLY A 103 -1.93 -0.16 -17.07
N ASN A 104 -2.94 -0.08 -17.93
CA ASN A 104 -3.11 1.07 -18.81
C ASN A 104 -3.70 2.26 -18.04
N LYS A 105 -3.10 3.44 -18.22
CA LYS A 105 -3.65 4.71 -17.72
C LYS A 105 -4.73 5.21 -18.66
N HIS A 106 -5.88 5.62 -18.10
CA HIS A 106 -6.98 6.23 -18.85
C HIS A 106 -7.09 7.72 -18.57
N ASP A 107 -8.11 8.37 -19.12
CA ASP A 107 -8.30 9.82 -19.05
C ASP A 107 -8.15 10.40 -17.64
N SER A 108 -7.54 11.58 -17.57
CA SER A 108 -7.28 12.28 -16.32
C SER A 108 -8.25 13.44 -16.12
N THR A 109 -8.73 13.59 -14.89
CA THR A 109 -9.33 14.82 -14.38
C THR A 109 -8.25 15.69 -13.75
N GLU A 110 -8.10 16.92 -14.22
CA GLU A 110 -7.21 17.92 -13.65
C GLU A 110 -8.01 19.09 -13.10
N VAL A 111 -7.79 19.42 -11.83
CA VAL A 111 -8.50 20.47 -11.12
C VAL A 111 -7.54 21.32 -10.31
N LYS A 112 -7.92 22.59 -10.13
CA LYS A 112 -7.16 23.55 -9.35
C LYS A 112 -7.93 23.96 -8.10
N TYR A 113 -7.24 23.91 -6.97
CA TYR A 113 -7.70 24.40 -5.68
C TYR A 113 -6.81 25.54 -5.20
N THR A 114 -7.37 26.45 -4.41
CA THR A 114 -6.60 27.45 -3.67
C THR A 114 -7.05 27.43 -2.22
N ILE A 115 -6.13 27.14 -1.31
CA ILE A 115 -6.39 27.14 0.13
C ILE A 115 -5.88 28.47 0.72
N LYS A 116 -6.70 29.10 1.58
CA LYS A 116 -6.46 30.38 2.26
C LYS A 116 -6.90 30.29 3.73
N LEU A 117 -6.18 29.51 4.52
CA LEU A 117 -6.43 29.22 5.93
C LEU A 117 -6.43 30.45 6.84
N SER A 118 -5.87 31.58 6.39
CA SER A 118 -5.77 32.81 7.20
C SER A 118 -5.09 32.59 8.57
N LYS A 119 -4.33 31.50 8.69
CA LYS A 119 -3.59 31.08 9.87
C LYS A 119 -2.11 31.24 9.60
N GLU A 120 -1.41 31.87 10.53
CA GLU A 120 0.02 31.67 10.68
C GLU A 120 0.26 30.21 11.14
N HIS A 121 0.32 29.23 10.22
CA HIS A 121 0.91 27.92 10.54
C HIS A 121 2.43 28.11 10.64
N VAL A 122 2.91 28.40 11.85
CA VAL A 122 4.32 28.69 12.14
C VAL A 122 4.90 27.70 13.16
N GLU A 123 4.13 26.70 13.60
CA GLU A 123 4.67 25.63 14.43
C GLU A 123 5.55 24.74 13.55
N LYS A 124 6.86 24.89 13.72
CA LYS A 124 7.89 24.11 13.05
C LYS A 124 8.28 22.97 13.96
N ASP A 125 8.73 21.87 13.38
CA ASP A 125 9.16 20.68 14.14
C ASP A 125 8.00 20.11 14.96
N SER A 126 6.86 19.90 14.29
CA SER A 126 5.60 19.53 14.94
C SER A 126 4.77 18.56 14.10
N TRP A 127 4.00 17.72 14.80
CA TRP A 127 2.96 16.89 14.22
C TRP A 127 1.75 17.72 13.84
N GLU A 128 1.15 17.38 12.70
CA GLU A 128 -0.09 17.97 12.21
C GLU A 128 -1.06 16.85 11.85
N SER A 129 -2.34 17.01 12.16
CA SER A 129 -3.35 16.01 11.80
C SER A 129 -4.70 16.61 11.47
N ILE A 130 -5.37 15.98 10.51
CA ILE A 130 -6.75 16.27 10.14
C ILE A 130 -7.46 14.93 9.94
N GLY A 131 -8.38 14.61 10.85
CA GLY A 131 -8.97 13.27 10.91
C GLY A 131 -7.91 12.22 11.26
N ASN A 132 -7.79 11.18 10.43
CA ASN A 132 -6.82 10.09 10.62
C ASN A 132 -5.56 10.27 9.74
N ILE A 133 -5.41 11.44 9.10
CA ILE A 133 -4.22 11.75 8.31
C ILE A 133 -3.27 12.53 9.20
N TYR A 134 -2.07 11.98 9.40
CA TYR A 134 -0.99 12.58 10.17
C TYR A 134 0.15 12.97 9.24
N ARG A 135 0.74 14.13 9.47
CA ARG A 135 1.92 14.66 8.77
C ARG A 135 2.89 15.25 9.79
N TYR A 136 4.12 15.50 9.37
CA TYR A 136 5.09 16.19 10.19
C TYR A 136 5.68 17.39 9.45
N ARG A 137 5.71 18.53 10.14
CA ARG A 137 6.35 19.75 9.63
C ARG A 137 7.77 19.84 10.16
N GLY A 138 8.73 19.89 9.25
CA GLY A 138 10.14 20.02 9.58
C GLY A 138 10.51 21.40 10.13
N LYS A 139 11.76 21.52 10.57
CA LYS A 139 12.34 22.78 11.11
C LYS A 139 12.41 23.91 10.08
N ASP A 140 12.41 23.58 8.80
CA ASP A 140 12.33 24.55 7.70
C ASP A 140 10.90 25.04 7.44
N GLY A 141 9.91 24.44 8.12
CA GLY A 141 8.50 24.76 7.96
C GLY A 141 7.83 24.04 6.79
N LYS A 142 8.48 23.05 6.16
CA LYS A 142 7.87 22.24 5.09
C LYS A 142 7.37 20.91 5.64
N ILE A 143 6.36 20.34 4.99
CA ILE A 143 5.98 18.94 5.23
C ILE A 143 7.11 18.03 4.81
N VAL A 144 7.53 17.14 5.70
CA VAL A 144 8.59 16.17 5.42
C VAL A 144 8.03 14.96 4.67
N THR A 145 8.89 14.34 3.87
CA THR A 145 8.62 13.07 3.20
C THR A 145 9.77 12.09 3.46
N GLY A 146 9.56 10.82 3.13
CA GLY A 146 10.52 9.75 3.35
C GLY A 146 10.70 9.37 4.82
N TRP A 147 11.82 8.71 5.10
CA TRP A 147 12.20 8.26 6.44
C TRP A 147 12.58 9.42 7.35
N GLN A 148 11.99 9.47 8.54
CA GLN A 148 12.27 10.48 9.56
C GLN A 148 12.41 9.83 10.93
N GLN A 149 13.41 10.27 11.69
CA GLN A 149 13.54 9.89 13.09
C GLN A 149 13.05 11.04 13.97
N ILE A 150 11.95 10.81 14.69
CA ILE A 150 11.29 11.81 15.54
C ILE A 150 11.20 11.22 16.94
N ASP A 151 11.74 11.93 17.93
CA ASP A 151 11.77 11.51 19.34
C ASP A 151 12.30 10.09 19.59
N GLY A 152 13.22 9.63 18.74
CA GLY A 152 13.85 8.32 18.84
C GLY A 152 13.15 7.20 18.07
N SER A 153 11.92 7.43 17.59
CA SER A 153 11.16 6.50 16.77
C SER A 153 11.34 6.80 15.27
N TRP A 154 11.29 5.76 14.43
CA TRP A 154 11.33 5.90 12.98
C TRP A 154 9.91 5.94 12.41
N TYR A 155 9.68 6.87 11.49
CA TYR A 155 8.44 7.05 10.75
C TYR A 155 8.76 7.12 9.27
N TYR A 156 7.77 6.78 8.44
CA TYR A 156 7.85 7.02 7.00
C TYR A 156 6.69 7.91 6.56
N PHE A 157 7.02 9.02 5.91
CA PHE A 157 6.04 9.92 5.31
C PHE A 157 6.03 9.71 3.80
N LYS A 158 4.84 9.40 3.25
CA LYS A 158 4.61 9.22 1.81
C LYS A 158 4.92 10.51 1.05
N GLU A 159 4.96 10.46 -0.29
CA GLU A 159 5.26 11.65 -1.10
C GLU A 159 4.24 12.78 -0.93
N ASN A 160 2.99 12.44 -0.62
CA ASN A 160 1.95 13.41 -0.25
C ASN A 160 2.06 13.92 1.20
N GLY A 161 3.13 13.54 1.92
CA GLY A 161 3.39 13.95 3.29
C GLY A 161 2.68 13.13 4.36
N ASP A 162 1.76 12.24 3.97
CA ASP A 162 1.01 11.43 4.94
C ASP A 162 1.91 10.37 5.59
N MET A 163 1.79 10.21 6.89
CA MET A 163 2.44 9.15 7.64
C MET A 163 1.94 7.77 7.17
N ALA A 164 2.86 6.82 7.07
CA ALA A 164 2.55 5.42 6.83
C ALA A 164 2.18 4.71 8.14
N THR A 165 1.18 3.83 8.05
CA THR A 165 0.72 2.94 9.13
C THR A 165 0.52 1.55 8.53
N GLY A 166 0.61 0.49 9.35
CA GLY A 166 0.48 -0.88 8.88
C GLY A 166 1.61 -1.28 7.92
N VAL A 167 1.35 -2.23 7.02
CA VAL A 167 2.35 -2.71 6.07
C VAL A 167 2.50 -1.76 4.89
N ALA A 168 3.74 -1.38 4.60
CA ALA A 168 4.10 -0.58 3.42
C ALA A 168 5.21 -1.24 2.61
N ASP A 169 5.11 -1.16 1.29
CA ASP A 169 6.23 -1.43 0.38
C ASP A 169 6.91 -0.11 0.06
N ILE A 170 8.19 0.00 0.42
CA ILE A 170 9.01 1.19 0.22
C ILE A 170 10.22 0.78 -0.60
N ASN A 171 10.19 1.13 -1.90
CA ASN A 171 11.24 0.79 -2.87
C ASN A 171 11.50 -0.73 -3.01
N GLY A 172 10.45 -1.56 -2.99
CA GLY A 172 10.55 -3.01 -3.11
C GLY A 172 10.92 -3.73 -1.82
N VAL A 173 10.94 -3.02 -0.69
CA VAL A 173 11.21 -3.57 0.63
C VAL A 173 9.99 -3.37 1.52
N LYS A 174 9.54 -4.45 2.16
CA LYS A 174 8.38 -4.42 3.06
C LYS A 174 8.79 -3.93 4.45
N TYR A 175 8.05 -2.97 4.96
CA TYR A 175 8.12 -2.43 6.33
C TYR A 175 6.75 -2.55 6.99
N CYS A 176 6.71 -2.47 8.31
CA CYS A 176 5.48 -2.41 9.09
C CYS A 176 5.56 -1.27 10.10
N PHE A 177 4.45 -0.57 10.28
CA PHE A 177 4.30 0.54 11.22
C PHE A 177 3.08 0.27 12.09
N ASP A 178 3.11 0.69 13.35
CA ASP A 178 1.93 0.62 14.21
C ASP A 178 0.88 1.69 13.85
N GLU A 179 -0.19 1.78 14.63
CA GLU A 179 -1.28 2.74 14.44
C GLU A 179 -0.83 4.20 14.63
N ASP A 180 0.22 4.42 15.43
CA ASP A 180 0.84 5.73 15.64
C ASP A 180 1.94 6.01 14.61
N GLY A 181 2.18 5.10 13.66
CA GLY A 181 3.14 5.20 12.57
C GLY A 181 4.59 4.89 12.96
N VAL A 182 4.84 4.37 14.16
CA VAL A 182 6.18 3.96 14.59
C VAL A 182 6.56 2.69 13.85
N MET A 183 7.74 2.69 13.23
CA MET A 183 8.30 1.54 12.54
C MET A 183 8.50 0.36 13.50
N LEU A 184 7.90 -0.78 13.16
CA LEU A 184 7.97 -2.01 13.92
C LEU A 184 9.19 -2.85 13.51
N THR A 185 9.77 -3.53 14.49
CA THR A 185 10.85 -4.50 14.32
C THR A 185 10.46 -5.85 14.97
N GLY A 186 11.26 -6.88 14.74
CA GLY A 186 11.06 -8.22 15.29
C GLY A 186 9.88 -8.98 14.67
N TRP A 187 9.35 -9.93 15.43
CA TRP A 187 8.25 -10.80 15.01
C TRP A 187 6.91 -10.05 14.99
N GLN A 188 6.22 -10.10 13.86
CA GLN A 188 4.90 -9.50 13.68
C GLN A 188 3.95 -10.48 12.98
N GLN A 189 2.71 -10.58 13.47
CA GLN A 189 1.67 -11.38 12.83
C GLN A 189 0.74 -10.46 12.04
N ILE A 190 0.69 -10.64 10.72
CA ILE A 190 -0.07 -9.81 9.79
C ILE A 190 -0.92 -10.74 8.92
N ASP A 191 -2.23 -10.53 8.90
CA ASP A 191 -3.20 -11.34 8.13
C ASP A 191 -3.04 -12.86 8.33
N GLY A 192 -2.75 -13.27 9.57
CA GLY A 192 -2.55 -14.67 9.94
C GLY A 192 -1.20 -15.28 9.56
N LYS A 193 -0.31 -14.52 8.90
CA LYS A 193 1.06 -14.92 8.57
C LYS A 193 2.06 -14.25 9.52
N TRP A 194 3.18 -14.92 9.77
CA TRP A 194 4.28 -14.36 10.56
C TRP A 194 5.34 -13.73 9.65
N TYR A 195 5.87 -12.59 10.08
CA TYR A 195 6.97 -11.86 9.45
C TYR A 195 8.01 -11.54 10.52
N TYR A 196 9.27 -11.41 10.11
CA TYR A 196 10.33 -10.89 10.97
C TYR A 196 10.94 -9.65 10.33
N PHE A 197 10.79 -8.51 10.99
CA PHE A 197 11.37 -7.23 10.57
C PHE A 197 12.71 -7.04 11.29
N GLY A 198 13.78 -6.73 10.55
CA GLY A 198 15.09 -6.49 11.13
C GLY A 198 15.14 -5.22 11.99
N ASP A 199 16.29 -4.95 12.60
CA ASP A 199 16.52 -3.69 13.35
C ASP A 199 16.41 -2.44 12.44
N ASP A 200 16.64 -2.63 11.14
CA ASP A 200 16.43 -1.67 10.08
C ASP A 200 14.95 -1.55 9.64
N GLY A 201 14.06 -2.33 10.26
CA GLY A 201 12.63 -2.39 9.94
C GLY A 201 12.28 -3.14 8.67
N ALA A 202 13.26 -3.63 7.91
CA ALA A 202 13.02 -4.36 6.67
C ALA A 202 12.60 -5.81 6.97
N ALA A 203 11.53 -6.28 6.33
CA ALA A 203 11.11 -7.69 6.41
C ALA A 203 12.22 -8.60 5.88
N LYS A 204 12.53 -9.66 6.61
CA LYS A 204 13.50 -10.68 6.18
C LYS A 204 12.87 -11.67 5.20
N SER A 205 13.68 -12.17 4.29
CA SER A 205 13.36 -13.23 3.34
C SER A 205 14.44 -14.33 3.38
N GLY A 206 14.14 -15.50 2.81
CA GLY A 206 15.07 -16.62 2.76
C GLY A 206 15.41 -17.21 4.14
N SER A 207 16.58 -17.85 4.24
CA SER A 207 17.07 -18.48 5.47
C SER A 207 17.57 -17.44 6.47
N GLN A 208 17.09 -17.50 7.71
CA GLN A 208 17.43 -16.54 8.76
C GLN A 208 17.71 -17.24 10.09
N SER A 209 18.75 -16.77 10.78
CA SER A 209 19.09 -17.20 12.14
C SER A 209 18.58 -16.17 13.14
N ILE A 210 17.55 -16.50 13.90
CA ILE A 210 16.92 -15.60 14.87
C ILE A 210 16.95 -16.29 16.24
N ASP A 211 17.57 -15.65 17.23
CA ASP A 211 17.74 -16.18 18.60
C ASP A 211 18.30 -17.60 18.66
N GLY A 212 19.23 -17.92 17.77
CA GLY A 212 19.88 -19.24 17.68
C GLY A 212 19.05 -20.33 17.01
N LYS A 213 17.86 -20.01 16.51
CA LYS A 213 16.98 -20.90 15.76
C LYS A 213 16.98 -20.52 14.27
N GLN A 214 16.82 -21.51 13.40
CA GLN A 214 16.76 -21.30 11.95
C GLN A 214 15.30 -21.21 11.50
N TYR A 215 15.00 -20.19 10.71
CA TYR A 215 13.69 -19.93 10.10
C TYR A 215 13.87 -19.73 8.60
N TYR A 216 12.81 -19.97 7.83
CA TYR A 216 12.75 -19.63 6.41
C TYR A 216 11.57 -18.73 6.13
N PHE A 217 11.81 -17.69 5.34
CA PHE A 217 10.80 -16.75 4.88
C PHE A 217 10.72 -16.79 3.35
N GLY A 218 9.51 -16.70 2.80
CA GLY A 218 9.29 -16.59 1.36
C GLY A 218 9.78 -15.25 0.80
N ASP A 219 9.72 -15.11 -0.52
CA ASP A 219 10.05 -13.86 -1.22
C ASP A 219 9.09 -12.72 -0.84
N ASP A 220 7.85 -13.04 -0.44
CA ASP A 220 6.87 -12.10 0.10
C ASP A 220 7.16 -11.70 1.56
N GLY A 221 8.19 -12.29 2.17
CA GLY A 221 8.60 -12.09 3.56
C GLY A 221 7.83 -12.93 4.58
N ALA A 222 6.85 -13.73 4.16
CA ALA A 222 6.07 -14.56 5.09
C ALA A 222 6.88 -15.76 5.55
N MET A 223 6.83 -16.06 6.84
CA MET A 223 7.44 -17.25 7.43
C MET A 223 6.82 -18.51 6.84
N LEU A 224 7.66 -19.39 6.33
CA LEU A 224 7.26 -20.68 5.78
C LEU A 224 7.00 -21.67 6.92
N ILE A 225 6.12 -22.64 6.67
CA ILE A 225 5.82 -23.78 7.55
C ILE A 225 5.62 -25.05 6.72
N GLY A 226 5.68 -26.21 7.35
CA GLY A 226 5.46 -27.51 6.74
C GLY A 226 6.55 -27.93 5.76
N TRP A 227 6.17 -28.79 4.80
CA TRP A 227 7.07 -29.31 3.78
C TRP A 227 7.45 -28.25 2.74
N GLN A 228 8.75 -28.04 2.55
CA GLN A 228 9.28 -27.07 1.59
C GLN A 228 10.32 -27.73 0.68
N GLN A 229 10.23 -27.45 -0.62
CA GLN A 229 11.25 -27.83 -1.58
C GLN A 229 12.04 -26.59 -2.01
N ILE A 230 13.31 -26.52 -1.59
CA ILE A 230 14.20 -25.38 -1.82
C ILE A 230 15.45 -25.91 -2.53
N ASP A 231 15.76 -25.36 -3.70
CA ASP A 231 16.88 -25.80 -4.56
C ASP A 231 16.91 -27.32 -4.81
N GLY A 232 15.73 -27.92 -5.02
CA GLY A 232 15.56 -29.34 -5.28
C GLY A 232 15.71 -30.25 -4.06
N LYS A 233 15.95 -29.70 -2.86
CA LYS A 233 16.05 -30.44 -1.60
C LYS A 233 14.81 -30.24 -0.74
N TRP A 234 14.45 -31.25 0.03
CA TRP A 234 13.31 -31.21 0.93
C TRP A 234 13.73 -30.77 2.33
N TYR A 235 12.93 -29.90 2.92
CA TYR A 235 13.04 -29.42 4.29
C TYR A 235 11.66 -29.52 4.94
N TYR A 236 11.63 -29.63 6.26
CA TYR A 236 10.40 -29.51 7.03
C TYR A 236 10.55 -28.40 8.06
N ILE A 237 9.64 -27.44 8.01
CA ILE A 237 9.58 -26.32 8.93
C ILE A 237 8.42 -26.59 9.88
N LEU A 238 8.70 -26.56 11.18
CA LEU A 238 7.69 -26.79 12.20
C LEU A 238 6.60 -25.71 12.15
N ASP A 239 5.45 -25.96 12.77
CA ASP A 239 4.39 -24.94 12.90
C ASP A 239 4.85 -23.70 13.67
N SER A 240 5.90 -23.84 14.50
CA SER A 240 6.59 -22.72 15.17
C SER A 240 7.51 -21.91 14.25
N GLY A 241 7.69 -22.34 13.00
CA GLY A 241 8.62 -21.75 12.02
C GLY A 241 10.05 -22.29 12.07
N GLU A 242 10.38 -23.10 13.08
CA GLU A 242 11.73 -23.61 13.26
C GLU A 242 12.06 -24.71 12.25
N LEU A 243 13.24 -24.63 11.64
CA LEU A 243 13.75 -25.65 10.73
C LEU A 243 14.01 -26.95 11.48
N SER A 244 13.42 -28.04 10.99
CA SER A 244 13.60 -29.36 11.58
C SER A 244 15.00 -29.91 11.36
N THR A 245 15.56 -30.53 12.40
CA THR A 245 16.80 -31.31 12.35
C THR A 245 16.62 -32.63 13.11
N GLY A 246 17.46 -33.62 12.80
CA GLY A 246 17.38 -34.96 13.37
C GLY A 246 16.14 -35.75 12.92
N TRP A 247 15.79 -36.76 13.72
CA TRP A 247 14.60 -37.58 13.50
C TRP A 247 13.32 -36.81 13.88
N GLN A 248 12.35 -36.78 12.96
CA GLN A 248 11.03 -36.19 13.16
C GLN A 248 9.92 -37.16 12.71
N GLN A 249 8.83 -37.20 13.47
CA GLN A 249 7.64 -37.96 13.08
C GLN A 249 6.58 -37.00 12.52
N ILE A 250 6.29 -37.13 11.23
CA ILE A 250 5.37 -36.26 10.48
C ILE A 250 4.31 -37.15 9.84
N ASP A 251 3.04 -36.89 10.13
CA ASP A 251 1.89 -37.69 9.65
C ASP A 251 2.06 -39.21 9.84
N GLY A 252 2.63 -39.60 10.99
CA GLY A 252 2.85 -41.00 11.37
C GLY A 252 4.06 -41.67 10.70
N LYS A 253 4.85 -40.95 9.89
CA LYS A 253 6.08 -41.45 9.26
C LYS A 253 7.31 -40.78 9.84
N TRP A 254 8.42 -41.51 9.93
CA TRP A 254 9.70 -40.97 10.39
C TRP A 254 10.52 -40.46 9.21
N TYR A 255 11.10 -39.28 9.41
CA TYR A 255 12.01 -38.62 8.48
C TYR A 255 13.25 -38.17 9.25
N TYR A 256 14.40 -38.18 8.59
CA TYR A 256 15.63 -37.63 9.15
C TYR A 256 16.05 -36.39 8.37
N PHE A 257 16.31 -35.31 9.11
CA PHE A 257 16.84 -34.06 8.59
C PHE A 257 18.26 -33.86 9.11
N ALA A 258 19.21 -33.55 8.23
CA ALA A 258 20.57 -33.24 8.63
C ALA A 258 20.63 -31.95 9.46
N SER A 259 21.82 -31.62 10.00
CA SER A 259 22.03 -30.39 10.79
C SER A 259 21.75 -29.09 10.02
N ASN A 260 21.81 -29.13 8.68
CA ASN A 260 21.42 -28.03 7.81
C ASN A 260 19.94 -28.09 7.37
N GLY A 261 19.15 -29.00 7.94
CA GLY A 261 17.73 -29.19 7.70
C GLY A 261 17.36 -30.00 6.45
N GLU A 262 18.34 -30.44 5.64
CA GLU A 262 18.05 -31.24 4.46
C GLU A 262 17.52 -32.62 4.84
N MET A 263 16.36 -33.00 4.31
CA MET A 263 15.81 -34.34 4.42
C MET A 263 16.74 -35.33 3.70
N LYS A 264 17.10 -36.42 4.38
CA LYS A 264 17.87 -37.51 3.77
C LYS A 264 16.94 -38.59 3.25
N THR A 265 17.25 -39.09 2.05
CA THR A 265 16.58 -40.22 1.39
C THR A 265 17.61 -41.29 1.08
N ASP A 266 17.20 -42.56 1.09
CA ASP A 266 18.01 -43.70 0.64
C ASP A 266 19.38 -43.81 1.34
N GLN A 267 19.42 -43.53 2.64
CA GLN A 267 20.63 -43.65 3.47
C GLN A 267 20.36 -44.42 4.75
N TYR A 268 21.37 -45.14 5.22
CA TYR A 268 21.35 -45.83 6.50
C TYR A 268 21.76 -44.84 7.60
N ILE A 269 20.83 -44.52 8.50
CA ILE A 269 21.01 -43.47 9.51
C ILE A 269 20.71 -44.05 10.89
N ASP A 270 21.68 -44.00 11.79
CA ASP A 270 21.57 -44.50 13.18
C ASP A 270 21.08 -45.95 13.30
N GLY A 271 21.32 -46.79 12.29
CA GLY A 271 20.91 -48.20 12.29
C GLY A 271 19.58 -48.51 11.61
N TYR A 272 18.95 -47.52 10.98
CA TYR A 272 17.69 -47.63 10.23
C TYR A 272 17.86 -47.28 8.75
#